data_AF-A0A6B8VKJ1-F1
#
_entry.id   AF-A0A6B8VKJ1-F1
#
_cell.length_a   1.000
_cell.length_b   1.000
_cell.length_c   1.000
_cell.angle_alpha   90.00
_cell.angle_beta   90.00
_cell.angle_gamma   90.00
#
_symmetry.space_group_name_H-M   'P 1'
#
loop_
_entity.id
_entity.type
_entity.pdbx_description
1 polymer ?
#
loop_
_entity_poly.entity_id
_entity_poly.type
_entity_poly.pdbx_seq_one_letter_code
_entity_poly.pdbx_strand_id
1 'polypeptide(L)'
;MSRIGTLLDAVGRPEGRVEIIRKSKKTTRIRRSTNNGRSWSPTEELVATELILDDGGARFDQHAQNPGHATYLGLAGVPQARLKIQRVYAVITKAQVYLGNNTWSDVQDFPTRDICFDGGASIGWAIPTWHHPADTTDEKNSEPAEGIGEKQQEEGEPALAPATTPTTQLAVPTPAALVPTPKGQRFAYLRVSSTDQNLARQRAMIGAVDKEFIDELSARSRANRPGLDNCIDYLRDHDELYVASIDRLARSLVDLRGIIDQITAKGASVHFFKENLTFSKETTDPRDTLMLSILGSFAEFERSIIRERQAEGIALAKKAGKYKGRKRAISPEGLEKARRRVAAGESKVSIAEDLGVGRATLYRALAQQG
;
A
#
# COMPACT_ATOMS: atom_id res chain seq x y z
N MET A 1 -5.93 -5.58 -48.53
CA MET A 1 -5.39 -4.50 -47.67
C MET A 1 -4.68 -5.16 -46.51
N SER A 2 -3.43 -4.77 -46.23
CA SER A 2 -2.73 -5.22 -45.03
C SER A 2 -3.52 -4.80 -43.79
N ARG A 3 -3.77 -5.74 -42.88
CA ARG A 3 -4.54 -5.48 -41.66
C ARG A 3 -3.58 -4.89 -40.62
N ILE A 4 -3.70 -3.61 -40.34
CA ILE A 4 -2.82 -2.90 -39.41
C ILE A 4 -3.46 -2.90 -38.01
N GLY A 5 -2.63 -2.99 -36.99
CA GLY A 5 -3.03 -2.88 -35.60
C GLY A 5 -2.02 -2.12 -34.75
N THR A 6 -2.38 -1.93 -33.49
CA THR A 6 -1.50 -1.38 -32.45
C THR A 6 -0.99 -2.52 -31.57
N LEU A 7 0.33 -2.64 -31.45
CA LEU A 7 0.97 -3.48 -30.46
C LEU A 7 0.94 -2.78 -29.11
N LEU A 8 0.50 -3.50 -28.10
CA LEU A 8 0.56 -3.07 -26.72
C LEU A 8 1.75 -3.72 -26.02
N ASP A 9 2.42 -2.95 -25.17
CA ASP A 9 3.38 -3.52 -24.21
C ASP A 9 2.64 -4.35 -23.13
N ALA A 10 3.41 -4.99 -22.26
CA ALA A 10 2.86 -5.77 -21.14
C ALA A 10 1.99 -4.95 -20.15
N VAL A 11 1.98 -3.62 -20.28
CA VAL A 11 1.27 -2.66 -19.44
C VAL A 11 0.12 -1.98 -20.22
N GLY A 12 -0.17 -2.42 -21.45
CA GLY A 12 -1.29 -1.94 -22.26
C GLY A 12 -1.03 -0.62 -23.00
N ARG A 13 0.22 -0.18 -23.08
CA ARG A 13 0.61 1.07 -23.77
C ARG A 13 0.93 0.80 -25.23
N PRO A 14 0.56 1.70 -26.15
CA PRO A 14 0.94 1.58 -27.56
C PRO A 14 2.47 1.58 -27.72
N GLU A 15 3.04 0.43 -28.05
CA GLU A 15 4.48 0.23 -28.27
C GLU A 15 4.86 0.52 -29.73
N GLY A 16 3.98 0.18 -30.67
CA GLY A 16 4.24 0.33 -32.10
C GLY A 16 3.05 -0.04 -32.97
N ARG A 17 3.05 0.39 -34.24
CA ARG A 17 2.17 -0.22 -35.25
C ARG A 17 2.65 -1.62 -35.59
N VAL A 18 1.71 -2.50 -35.93
CA VAL A 18 1.97 -3.86 -36.42
C VAL A 18 1.15 -4.18 -37.65
N GLU A 19 1.73 -4.95 -38.56
CA GLU A 19 1.01 -5.59 -39.65
C GLU A 19 0.57 -6.99 -39.19
N ILE A 20 -0.74 -7.24 -39.16
CA ILE A 20 -1.34 -8.51 -38.75
C ILE A 20 -1.36 -9.45 -39.95
N ILE A 21 -0.48 -10.46 -39.93
CA ILE A 21 -0.35 -11.47 -40.97
C ILE A 21 -1.40 -12.58 -40.80
N ARG A 22 -1.56 -13.08 -39.57
CA ARG A 22 -2.56 -14.13 -39.25
C ARG A 22 -3.01 -14.03 -37.80
N LYS A 23 -4.32 -13.90 -37.58
CA LYS A 23 -4.93 -13.87 -36.25
C LYS A 23 -5.37 -15.27 -35.83
N SER A 24 -5.04 -15.68 -34.60
CA SER A 24 -5.56 -16.90 -33.97
C SER A 24 -6.12 -16.57 -32.58
N LYS A 25 -6.81 -17.54 -31.95
CA LYS A 25 -7.44 -17.33 -30.63
C LYS A 25 -6.46 -16.99 -29.50
N LYS A 26 -5.23 -17.55 -29.55
CA LYS A 26 -4.21 -17.37 -28.49
C LYS A 26 -3.04 -16.50 -28.94
N THR A 27 -2.59 -16.68 -30.17
CA THR A 27 -1.43 -15.97 -30.73
C THR A 27 -1.75 -15.39 -32.10
N THR A 28 -1.20 -14.23 -32.37
CA THR A 28 -1.32 -13.51 -33.64
C THR A 28 0.08 -13.35 -34.22
N ARG A 29 0.21 -13.69 -35.51
CA ARG A 29 1.45 -13.51 -36.26
C ARG A 29 1.46 -12.10 -36.84
N ILE A 30 2.52 -11.36 -36.56
CA ILE A 30 2.66 -9.94 -36.89
C ILE A 30 4.02 -9.62 -37.50
N ARG A 31 4.13 -8.45 -38.14
CA ARG A 31 5.40 -7.75 -38.38
C ARG A 31 5.38 -6.42 -37.63
N ARG A 32 6.43 -6.11 -36.87
CA ARG A 32 6.56 -4.81 -36.18
C ARG A 32 6.87 -3.71 -37.18
N SER A 33 6.32 -2.52 -36.95
CA SER A 33 6.74 -1.35 -37.70
C SER A 33 8.16 -0.92 -37.33
N THR A 34 8.88 -0.40 -38.32
CA THR A 34 10.19 0.23 -38.20
C THR A 34 10.09 1.66 -38.72
N ASN A 35 11.08 2.50 -38.39
CA ASN A 35 11.12 3.90 -38.81
C ASN A 35 9.82 4.66 -38.47
N ASN A 36 9.39 4.56 -37.21
CA ASN A 36 8.23 5.24 -36.66
C ASN A 36 6.90 4.97 -37.42
N GLY A 37 6.64 3.72 -37.82
CA GLY A 37 5.37 3.35 -38.47
C GLY A 37 5.38 3.43 -40.01
N ARG A 38 6.50 3.82 -40.63
CA ARG A 38 6.61 4.01 -42.10
C ARG A 38 7.11 2.79 -42.86
N SER A 39 7.67 1.80 -42.18
CA SER A 39 8.20 0.57 -42.79
C SER A 39 7.88 -0.63 -41.91
N TRP A 40 8.00 -1.84 -42.46
CA TRP A 40 7.73 -3.10 -41.73
C TRP A 40 9.01 -3.90 -41.58
N SER A 41 9.19 -4.51 -40.41
CA SER A 41 10.27 -5.49 -40.20
C SER A 41 10.10 -6.66 -41.18
N PRO A 42 11.19 -7.17 -41.78
CA PRO A 42 11.13 -8.36 -42.62
C PRO A 42 10.85 -9.64 -41.83
N THR A 43 10.97 -9.60 -40.50
CA THR A 43 10.80 -10.75 -39.61
C THR A 43 9.37 -10.81 -39.06
N GLU A 44 8.77 -11.99 -39.13
CA GLU A 44 7.47 -12.28 -38.51
C GLU A 44 7.64 -12.76 -37.07
N GLU A 45 6.80 -12.25 -36.17
CA GLU A 45 6.79 -12.57 -34.74
C GLU A 45 5.42 -13.13 -34.33
N LEU A 46 5.40 -14.03 -33.35
CA LEU A 46 4.18 -14.48 -32.69
C LEU A 46 3.99 -13.73 -31.38
N VAL A 47 2.91 -12.95 -31.29
CA VAL A 47 2.55 -12.20 -30.09
C VAL A 47 1.21 -12.71 -29.56
N ALA A 48 0.99 -12.63 -28.24
CA ALA A 48 -0.30 -12.98 -27.65
C ALA A 48 -1.40 -12.10 -28.25
N THR A 49 -2.53 -12.72 -28.65
CA THR A 49 -3.61 -11.99 -29.36
C THR A 49 -4.20 -10.86 -28.52
N GLU A 50 -4.15 -10.97 -27.19
CA GLU A 50 -4.59 -9.94 -26.24
C GLU A 50 -3.75 -8.66 -26.25
N LEU A 51 -2.51 -8.72 -26.72
CA LEU A 51 -1.62 -7.56 -26.85
C LEU A 51 -1.76 -6.85 -28.20
N ILE A 52 -2.63 -7.34 -29.07
CA ILE A 52 -2.84 -6.80 -30.41
C ILE A 52 -4.23 -6.17 -30.51
N LEU A 53 -4.25 -4.85 -30.66
CA LEU A 53 -5.47 -4.12 -31.02
C LEU A 53 -5.60 -4.06 -32.53
N ASP A 54 -6.79 -4.38 -33.00
CA ASP A 54 -7.14 -4.45 -34.42
C ASP A 54 -7.81 -3.15 -34.87
N ASP A 55 -7.10 -2.04 -34.64
CA ASP A 55 -7.63 -0.68 -34.69
C ASP A 55 -7.05 0.14 -35.85
N GLY A 56 -6.40 -0.51 -36.82
CA GLY A 56 -5.74 0.18 -37.93
C GLY A 56 -4.47 0.93 -37.52
N GLY A 57 -3.98 0.78 -36.29
CA GLY A 57 -2.87 1.57 -35.75
C GLY A 57 -3.29 2.93 -35.18
N ALA A 58 -4.60 3.20 -35.08
CA ALA A 58 -5.14 4.48 -34.65
C ALA A 58 -4.69 4.87 -33.23
N ARG A 59 -4.63 3.90 -32.30
CA ARG A 59 -4.21 4.15 -30.92
C ARG A 59 -2.73 4.49 -30.81
N PHE A 60 -1.87 3.87 -31.63
CA PHE A 60 -0.46 4.27 -31.73
C PHE A 60 -0.31 5.69 -32.26
N ASP A 61 -1.06 6.05 -33.30
CA ASP A 61 -0.99 7.39 -33.92
C ASP A 61 -1.42 8.49 -32.96
N GLN A 62 -2.49 8.26 -32.21
CA GLN A 62 -2.98 9.20 -31.19
C GLN A 62 -1.98 9.35 -30.04
N HIS A 63 -1.40 8.25 -29.56
CA HIS A 63 -0.35 8.28 -28.54
C HIS A 63 0.92 8.99 -29.03
N ALA A 64 1.31 8.80 -30.30
CA ALA A 64 2.47 9.47 -30.89
C ALA A 64 2.29 10.99 -31.04
N GLN A 65 1.05 11.48 -31.16
CA GLN A 65 0.75 12.92 -31.24
C GLN A 65 0.83 13.64 -29.88
N ASN A 66 0.51 12.96 -28.78
CA ASN A 66 0.62 13.51 -27.42
C ASN A 66 1.34 12.52 -26.48
N PRO A 67 2.66 12.31 -26.66
CA PRO A 67 3.43 11.39 -25.84
C PRO A 67 3.52 11.97 -24.42
N GLY A 68 2.70 11.45 -23.52
CA GLY A 68 2.62 11.94 -22.14
C GLY A 68 1.22 12.41 -21.72
N HIS A 69 0.17 12.21 -22.51
CA HIS A 69 -1.20 12.40 -22.05
C HIS A 69 -2.04 11.12 -22.17
N ALA A 70 -3.00 10.95 -21.26
CA ALA A 70 -3.89 9.80 -21.21
C ALA A 70 -5.24 10.18 -20.60
N THR A 71 -6.22 9.28 -20.66
CA THR A 71 -7.52 9.44 -20.01
C THR A 71 -7.62 8.51 -18.79
N TYR A 72 -8.01 9.05 -17.65
CA TYR A 72 -8.39 8.26 -16.48
C TYR A 72 -9.84 7.78 -16.62
N LEU A 73 -10.06 6.49 -16.44
CA LEU A 73 -11.36 5.82 -16.51
C LEU A 73 -11.85 5.52 -15.10
N GLY A 74 -13.07 5.93 -14.78
CA GLY A 74 -13.75 5.59 -13.54
C GLY A 74 -14.35 4.18 -13.54
N LEU A 75 -15.09 3.86 -12.49
CA LEU A 75 -15.91 2.65 -12.41
C LEU A 75 -16.87 2.60 -13.60
N ALA A 76 -16.98 1.44 -14.25
CA ALA A 76 -17.68 1.20 -15.51
C ALA A 76 -16.98 1.71 -16.80
N GLY A 77 -15.72 2.16 -16.73
CA GLY A 77 -14.95 2.54 -17.93
C GLY A 77 -15.32 3.91 -18.49
N VAL A 78 -16.03 4.73 -17.71
CA VAL A 78 -16.44 6.08 -18.09
C VAL A 78 -15.24 7.04 -17.94
N PRO A 79 -14.94 7.90 -18.93
CA PRO A 79 -13.91 8.92 -18.79
C PRO A 79 -14.19 9.84 -17.61
N GLN A 80 -13.18 10.08 -16.77
CA GLN A 80 -13.30 10.94 -15.59
C GLN A 80 -12.32 12.11 -15.61
N ALA A 81 -11.13 11.95 -16.19
CA ALA A 81 -10.13 13.01 -16.18
C ALA A 81 -9.09 12.90 -17.29
N ARG A 82 -8.53 14.03 -17.71
CA ARG A 82 -7.33 14.07 -18.57
C ARG A 82 -6.10 14.00 -17.68
N LEU A 83 -5.17 13.14 -18.04
CA LEU A 83 -3.92 12.94 -17.33
C LEU A 83 -2.74 13.43 -18.17
N LYS A 84 -1.78 14.07 -17.51
CA LYS A 84 -0.41 14.27 -17.99
C LYS A 84 0.51 13.28 -17.28
N ILE A 85 0.97 12.28 -18.01
CA ILE A 85 1.75 11.15 -17.53
C ILE A 85 3.18 11.59 -17.21
N GLN A 86 3.60 11.37 -15.98
CA GLN A 86 4.97 11.62 -15.52
C GLN A 86 5.79 10.33 -15.53
N ARG A 87 5.23 9.25 -14.97
CA ARG A 87 5.88 7.93 -14.95
C ARG A 87 4.84 6.83 -14.82
N VAL A 88 5.10 5.68 -15.43
CA VAL A 88 4.21 4.52 -15.31
C VAL A 88 4.97 3.33 -14.78
N TYR A 89 4.35 2.72 -13.77
CA TYR A 89 4.75 1.46 -13.18
C TYR A 89 3.67 0.42 -13.46
N ALA A 90 4.01 -0.85 -13.22
CA ALA A 90 3.13 -1.99 -13.54
C ALA A 90 1.74 -1.89 -12.89
N VAL A 91 1.63 -1.31 -11.70
CA VAL A 91 0.38 -1.21 -10.93
C VAL A 91 -0.12 0.22 -10.81
N ILE A 92 0.80 1.19 -10.73
CA ILE A 92 0.51 2.59 -10.45
C ILE A 92 1.16 3.48 -11.52
N THR A 93 0.45 4.51 -11.94
CA THR A 93 0.90 5.55 -12.85
C THR A 93 0.89 6.88 -12.13
N LYS A 94 2.05 7.55 -12.13
CA LYS A 94 2.22 8.92 -11.64
C LYS A 94 1.81 9.89 -12.74
N ALA A 95 0.78 10.68 -12.50
CA ALA A 95 0.27 11.64 -13.46
C ALA A 95 -0.33 12.87 -12.79
N GLN A 96 -0.49 13.95 -13.54
CA GLN A 96 -1.21 15.15 -13.12
C GLN A 96 -2.58 15.18 -13.78
N VAL A 97 -3.60 15.64 -13.05
CA VAL A 97 -4.96 15.83 -13.57
C VAL A 97 -5.09 17.21 -14.20
N TYR A 98 -5.76 17.29 -15.35
CA TYR A 98 -6.11 18.57 -15.96
C TYR A 98 -7.24 19.23 -15.17
N LEU A 99 -6.99 20.44 -14.67
CA LEU A 99 -7.93 21.21 -13.85
C LEU A 99 -8.70 22.28 -14.65
N GLY A 100 -8.46 22.39 -15.96
CA GLY A 100 -8.97 23.49 -16.79
C GLY A 100 -7.98 24.65 -16.91
N ASN A 101 -8.24 25.60 -17.83
CA ASN A 101 -7.42 26.80 -18.05
C ASN A 101 -5.90 26.53 -18.15
N ASN A 102 -5.51 25.48 -18.87
CA ASN A 102 -4.11 25.07 -19.03
C ASN A 102 -3.38 24.74 -17.71
N THR A 103 -4.13 24.47 -16.63
CA THR A 103 -3.60 24.19 -15.29
C THR A 103 -3.66 22.69 -14.99
N TRP A 104 -2.64 22.19 -14.29
CA TRP A 104 -2.47 20.79 -13.93
C TRP A 104 -2.35 20.67 -12.41
N SER A 105 -2.90 19.59 -11.84
CA SER A 105 -2.74 19.28 -10.42
C SER A 105 -1.30 18.88 -10.08
N ASP A 106 -1.05 18.68 -8.79
CA ASP A 106 0.11 17.92 -8.33
C ASP A 106 0.11 16.49 -8.87
N VAL A 107 1.28 15.85 -8.83
CA VAL A 107 1.47 14.47 -9.28
C VAL A 107 0.78 13.52 -8.31
N GLN A 108 -0.15 12.73 -8.83
CA GLN A 108 -0.94 11.76 -8.08
C GLN A 108 -0.74 10.36 -8.66
N ASP A 109 -1.13 9.36 -7.87
CA ASP A 109 -0.99 7.95 -8.17
C ASP A 109 -2.33 7.38 -8.66
N PHE A 110 -2.35 6.90 -9.89
CA PHE A 110 -3.51 6.31 -10.53
C PHE A 110 -3.28 4.83 -10.78
N PRO A 111 -4.25 3.93 -10.57
CA PRO A 111 -4.11 2.55 -10.99
C PRO A 111 -3.90 2.47 -12.49
N THR A 112 -2.79 1.87 -12.94
CA THR A 112 -2.43 1.84 -14.37
C THR A 112 -3.50 1.14 -15.22
N ARG A 113 -4.21 0.16 -14.65
CA ARG A 113 -5.34 -0.53 -15.29
C ARG A 113 -6.52 0.37 -15.63
N ASP A 114 -6.64 1.51 -14.94
CA ASP A 114 -7.75 2.45 -15.07
C ASP A 114 -7.36 3.61 -15.99
N ILE A 115 -6.25 3.48 -16.74
CA ILE A 115 -5.75 4.51 -17.65
C ILE A 115 -5.85 4.02 -19.08
N CYS A 116 -6.55 4.81 -19.90
CA CYS A 116 -6.53 4.67 -21.34
C CYS A 116 -5.43 5.56 -21.92
N PHE A 117 -4.37 4.97 -22.47
CA PHE A 117 -3.32 5.69 -23.20
C PHE A 117 -3.78 6.08 -24.62
N ASP A 118 -4.76 6.99 -24.68
CA ASP A 118 -5.40 7.51 -25.91
C ASP A 118 -4.91 8.93 -26.28
N GLY A 119 -3.85 9.43 -25.63
CA GLY A 119 -3.38 10.81 -25.80
C GLY A 119 -4.26 11.84 -25.06
N GLY A 120 -5.21 11.40 -24.23
CA GLY A 120 -6.17 12.24 -23.56
C GLY A 120 -7.19 12.81 -24.54
N ALA A 121 -7.89 11.94 -25.28
CA ALA A 121 -8.81 12.29 -26.38
C ALA A 121 -10.28 11.96 -26.10
N SER A 122 -10.58 11.29 -24.98
CA SER A 122 -11.95 10.95 -24.60
C SER A 122 -12.82 12.23 -24.47
N ILE A 123 -13.86 12.33 -25.29
CA ILE A 123 -14.70 13.51 -25.50
C ILE A 123 -15.54 13.81 -24.25
N GLY A 124 -15.53 15.07 -23.80
CA GLY A 124 -16.41 15.56 -22.72
C GLY A 124 -15.69 15.86 -21.41
N TRP A 125 -14.73 16.79 -21.41
CA TRP A 125 -14.02 17.23 -20.20
C TRP A 125 -14.95 18.02 -19.27
N ALA A 126 -15.78 17.32 -18.50
CA ALA A 126 -16.33 17.87 -17.26
C ALA A 126 -15.24 17.82 -16.19
N ILE A 127 -15.11 18.91 -15.43
CA ILE A 127 -14.26 18.95 -14.23
C ILE A 127 -14.74 17.84 -13.29
N PRO A 128 -13.87 16.98 -12.73
CA PRO A 128 -14.28 15.94 -11.79
C PRO A 128 -14.96 16.58 -10.57
N THR A 129 -16.20 16.19 -10.30
CA THR A 129 -17.02 16.77 -9.21
C THR A 129 -16.57 16.37 -7.79
N TRP A 130 -15.44 15.66 -7.65
CA TRP A 130 -14.91 15.21 -6.35
C TRP A 130 -13.99 16.23 -5.66
N HIS A 131 -13.97 17.48 -6.13
CA HIS A 131 -13.40 18.62 -5.43
C HIS A 131 -14.40 19.79 -5.40
N HIS A 132 -15.02 20.01 -4.25
CA HIS A 132 -15.51 21.33 -3.85
C HIS A 132 -15.20 21.55 -2.37
N PRO A 133 -14.32 22.50 -2.05
CA PRO A 133 -14.52 23.39 -0.92
C PRO A 133 -15.07 24.72 -1.47
N ALA A 134 -16.26 25.08 -1.01
CA ALA A 134 -16.89 26.41 -0.98
C ALA A 134 -16.47 27.47 -2.04
N ASP A 135 -17.39 27.77 -2.95
CA ASP A 135 -17.99 29.12 -2.97
C ASP A 135 -19.34 29.07 -3.70
N THR A 136 -20.42 29.15 -2.92
CA THR A 136 -21.72 29.58 -3.41
C THR A 136 -21.70 31.09 -3.54
N THR A 137 -21.59 31.61 -4.76
CA THR A 137 -22.36 32.79 -5.17
C THR A 137 -22.39 32.93 -6.69
N ASP A 138 -23.61 33.16 -7.16
CA ASP A 138 -23.99 33.79 -8.42
C ASP A 138 -23.97 32.98 -9.72
N GLU A 139 -25.07 32.23 -9.87
CA GLU A 139 -25.82 32.20 -11.12
C GLU A 139 -26.04 33.61 -11.68
N LYS A 140 -25.51 33.87 -12.88
CA LYS A 140 -26.12 34.57 -14.02
C LYS A 140 -25.00 35.09 -14.94
N ASN A 141 -24.85 34.52 -16.13
CA ASN A 141 -25.49 35.11 -17.30
C ASN A 141 -25.28 34.23 -18.53
N SER A 142 -26.37 34.04 -19.26
CA SER A 142 -26.43 33.49 -20.60
C SER A 142 -25.76 34.44 -21.61
N GLU A 143 -25.17 33.87 -22.66
CA GLU A 143 -24.78 34.50 -23.93
C GLU A 143 -25.92 35.36 -24.57
N PRO A 144 -25.72 36.15 -25.66
CA PRO A 144 -24.60 36.14 -26.64
C PRO A 144 -24.10 37.52 -27.13
N ALA A 145 -23.14 37.45 -28.05
CA ALA A 145 -22.54 38.53 -28.83
C ALA A 145 -23.49 39.20 -29.84
N GLU A 146 -23.36 40.52 -29.99
CA GLU A 146 -23.58 41.40 -31.16
C GLU A 146 -22.97 42.76 -30.71
N GLY A 147 -22.01 43.39 -31.38
CA GLY A 147 -22.13 44.04 -32.68
C GLY A 147 -21.99 45.56 -32.51
N ILE A 148 -21.17 46.19 -33.36
CA ILE A 148 -21.21 47.59 -33.83
C ILE A 148 -21.00 48.78 -32.85
N GLY A 149 -19.96 49.58 -33.16
CA GLY A 149 -20.18 50.98 -33.54
C GLY A 149 -19.83 52.11 -32.54
N GLU A 150 -18.74 52.81 -32.86
CA GLU A 150 -18.60 54.27 -32.85
C GLU A 150 -18.51 55.12 -31.55
N LYS A 151 -17.40 55.89 -31.55
CA LYS A 151 -17.27 57.34 -31.26
C LYS A 151 -17.15 57.86 -29.82
N GLN A 152 -15.92 58.32 -29.55
CA GLN A 152 -15.57 59.51 -28.74
C GLN A 152 -16.31 60.75 -29.32
N GLN A 153 -16.83 61.71 -28.56
CA GLN A 153 -16.23 62.90 -27.92
C GLN A 153 -17.45 63.77 -27.50
N GLU A 154 -17.54 64.43 -26.35
CA GLU A 154 -17.12 65.82 -26.06
C GLU A 154 -17.60 66.13 -24.61
N GLU A 155 -16.70 66.52 -23.71
CA GLU A 155 -16.48 67.89 -23.21
C GLU A 155 -17.50 68.42 -22.17
N GLY A 156 -16.98 68.82 -21.00
CA GLY A 156 -17.75 69.54 -19.97
C GLY A 156 -17.17 69.48 -18.55
N GLU A 157 -15.94 69.95 -18.35
CA GLU A 157 -15.42 70.39 -17.04
C GLU A 157 -15.71 71.90 -16.83
N PRO A 158 -15.45 72.54 -15.67
CA PRO A 158 -15.22 72.04 -14.30
C PRO A 158 -15.97 72.89 -13.22
N ALA A 159 -15.82 72.57 -11.92
CA ALA A 159 -15.32 73.52 -10.90
C ALA A 159 -15.47 73.05 -9.44
N LEU A 160 -14.42 73.37 -8.65
CA LEU A 160 -14.28 73.49 -7.18
C LEU A 160 -13.99 72.18 -6.40
N ALA A 161 -12.96 72.04 -5.56
CA ALA A 161 -11.90 72.90 -5.01
C ALA A 161 -10.84 71.93 -4.35
N PRO A 162 -9.73 72.37 -3.70
CA PRO A 162 -8.40 71.83 -3.91
C PRO A 162 -7.89 70.76 -2.93
N ALA A 163 -6.77 70.17 -3.34
CA ALA A 163 -6.00 69.10 -2.73
C ALA A 163 -5.32 69.44 -1.38
N THR A 164 -5.32 68.43 -0.51
CA THR A 164 -4.24 68.15 0.45
C THR A 164 -3.98 66.65 0.48
N THR A 165 -2.87 66.20 -0.10
CA THR A 165 -2.18 64.92 0.20
C THR A 165 -1.67 64.98 1.65
N PRO A 166 -1.44 63.87 2.39
CA PRO A 166 -0.33 62.96 2.05
C PRO A 166 -0.40 61.50 2.59
N THR A 167 0.65 60.74 2.27
CA THR A 167 1.30 59.71 3.11
C THR A 167 0.77 58.27 3.06
N THR A 168 1.46 57.50 2.23
CA THR A 168 1.77 56.07 2.39
C THR A 168 2.15 55.72 3.83
N GLN A 169 1.36 54.87 4.48
CA GLN A 169 1.76 54.16 5.71
C GLN A 169 1.98 52.68 5.41
N LEU A 170 3.19 52.22 5.71
CA LEU A 170 3.60 50.82 5.79
C LEU A 170 2.84 50.14 6.93
N ALA A 171 1.97 49.18 6.61
CA ALA A 171 1.30 48.36 7.61
C ALA A 171 2.19 47.19 8.04
N VAL A 172 2.46 47.13 9.35
CA VAL A 172 3.09 46.02 10.07
C VAL A 172 2.19 44.78 9.99
N PRO A 173 2.71 43.55 9.76
CA PRO A 173 1.86 42.36 9.74
C PRO A 173 1.38 42.03 11.17
N THR A 174 0.06 42.09 11.36
CA THR A 174 -0.63 41.56 12.54
C THR A 174 -0.62 40.02 12.46
N PRO A 175 -0.35 39.29 13.55
CA PRO A 175 -0.01 37.87 13.50
C PRO A 175 -1.18 37.02 13.03
N ALA A 176 -0.85 36.01 12.21
CA ALA A 176 -1.73 35.01 11.67
C ALA A 176 -2.72 34.48 12.72
N ALA A 177 -4.00 34.70 12.46
CA ALA A 177 -5.07 34.02 13.17
C ALA A 177 -4.86 32.50 13.03
N LEU A 178 -4.87 31.82 14.18
CA LEU A 178 -4.64 30.39 14.29
C LEU A 178 -5.54 29.59 13.33
N VAL A 179 -4.93 28.80 12.47
CA VAL A 179 -5.58 27.69 11.78
C VAL A 179 -5.91 26.64 12.85
N PRO A 180 -7.18 26.24 13.08
CA PRO A 180 -7.47 25.12 13.95
C PRO A 180 -7.06 23.82 13.23
N THR A 181 -5.93 23.23 13.65
CA THR A 181 -5.48 21.89 13.23
C THR A 181 -6.27 20.81 14.01
N PRO A 182 -6.67 19.68 13.40
CA PRO A 182 -7.49 18.67 14.09
C PRO A 182 -6.68 18.02 15.22
N LYS A 183 -7.25 17.95 16.43
CA LYS A 183 -6.54 17.51 17.65
C LYS A 183 -6.60 15.99 17.82
N GLY A 184 -5.66 15.27 17.21
CA GLY A 184 -5.34 13.88 17.50
C GLY A 184 -3.83 13.67 17.51
N GLN A 185 -3.30 12.84 18.40
CA GLN A 185 -1.88 12.46 18.44
C GLN A 185 -1.60 11.23 17.58
N ARG A 186 -0.39 11.14 17.05
CA ARG A 186 0.08 10.07 16.17
C ARG A 186 0.94 9.11 17.00
N PHE A 187 0.52 7.86 17.09
CA PHE A 187 1.21 6.81 17.83
C PHE A 187 1.73 5.74 16.89
N ALA A 188 2.87 5.11 17.22
CA ALA A 188 3.32 3.91 16.52
C ALA A 188 3.27 2.70 17.45
N TYR A 189 2.81 1.56 16.93
CA TYR A 189 3.00 0.27 17.58
C TYR A 189 3.99 -0.60 16.80
N LEU A 190 5.04 -1.03 17.48
CA LEU A 190 6.18 -1.75 16.94
C LEU A 190 6.31 -3.11 17.61
N ARG A 191 6.54 -4.17 16.84
CA ARG A 191 6.70 -5.52 17.38
C ARG A 191 7.89 -6.24 16.76
N VAL A 192 8.78 -6.79 17.59
CA VAL A 192 10.00 -7.49 17.13
C VAL A 192 10.30 -8.76 17.91
N SER A 193 10.94 -9.71 17.25
CA SER A 193 11.34 -11.01 17.81
C SER A 193 12.84 -11.13 18.03
N SER A 194 13.46 -10.12 18.64
CA SER A 194 14.89 -10.07 19.07
C SER A 194 15.95 -9.56 18.09
N THR A 195 15.63 -8.65 17.16
CA THR A 195 16.66 -7.98 16.32
C THR A 195 16.41 -6.48 16.11
N ASP A 196 17.41 -5.65 16.39
CA ASP A 196 17.38 -4.18 16.23
C ASP A 196 17.16 -3.72 14.77
N GLN A 197 17.65 -4.50 13.80
CA GLN A 197 17.48 -4.18 12.37
C GLN A 197 16.01 -4.13 11.94
N ASN A 198 15.11 -4.86 12.63
CA ASN A 198 13.70 -4.90 12.28
C ASN A 198 12.94 -3.66 12.81
N LEU A 199 13.34 -3.10 13.95
CA LEU A 199 12.76 -1.87 14.50
C LEU A 199 13.06 -0.67 13.60
N ALA A 200 14.30 -0.52 13.16
CA ALA A 200 14.70 0.59 12.28
C ALA A 200 13.89 0.60 10.98
N ARG A 201 13.63 -0.57 10.39
CA ARG A 201 12.81 -0.69 9.18
C ARG A 201 11.35 -0.28 9.41
N GLN A 202 10.77 -0.65 10.56
CA GLN A 202 9.40 -0.28 10.90
C GLN A 202 9.29 1.23 11.16
N ARG A 203 10.25 1.83 11.88
CA ARG A 203 10.31 3.28 12.09
C ARG A 203 10.43 4.06 10.78
N ALA A 204 11.29 3.61 9.87
CA ALA A 204 11.45 4.24 8.56
C ALA A 204 10.17 4.16 7.71
N MET A 205 9.37 3.10 7.87
CA MET A 205 8.10 2.94 7.18
C MET A 205 7.00 3.82 7.77
N ILE A 206 6.93 3.91 9.10
CA ILE A 206 5.88 4.67 9.80
C ILE A 206 6.14 6.18 9.75
N GLY A 207 7.41 6.60 9.82
CA GLY A 207 7.81 8.00 9.87
C GLY A 207 7.67 8.61 11.27
N ALA A 208 7.55 9.94 11.33
CA ALA A 208 7.49 10.67 12.58
C ALA A 208 6.15 10.45 13.29
N VAL A 209 6.23 10.13 14.59
CA VAL A 209 5.10 9.94 15.51
C VAL A 209 5.40 10.61 16.84
N ASP A 210 4.36 10.94 17.61
CA ASP A 210 4.48 11.59 18.92
C ASP A 210 4.99 10.61 19.99
N LYS A 211 4.59 9.34 19.88
CA LYS A 211 5.03 8.29 20.82
C LYS A 211 5.00 6.90 20.22
N GLU A 212 5.96 6.08 20.61
CA GLU A 212 6.10 4.69 20.20
C GLU A 212 5.77 3.73 21.35
N PHE A 213 5.06 2.65 21.03
CA PHE A 213 4.82 1.51 21.91
C PHE A 213 5.48 0.27 21.31
N ILE A 214 6.27 -0.46 22.11
CA ILE A 214 7.11 -1.55 21.62
C ILE A 214 6.83 -2.82 22.39
N ASP A 215 6.62 -3.92 21.65
CA ASP A 215 6.56 -5.27 22.22
C ASP A 215 7.70 -6.16 21.68
N GLU A 216 8.43 -6.76 22.63
CA GLU A 216 9.50 -7.72 22.34
C GLU A 216 9.02 -9.16 22.55
N LEU A 217 9.00 -9.95 21.46
CA LEU A 217 8.75 -11.38 21.50
C LEU A 217 9.97 -12.11 22.08
N SER A 218 10.11 -12.09 23.41
CA SER A 218 10.97 -13.05 24.10
C SER A 218 10.30 -14.43 24.15
N ALA A 219 11.08 -15.50 24.23
CA ALA A 219 10.56 -16.87 24.33
C ALA A 219 9.58 -17.07 25.52
N ARG A 220 9.65 -16.20 26.53
CA ARG A 220 8.80 -16.16 27.73
C ARG A 220 7.54 -15.29 27.56
N SER A 221 7.59 -14.27 26.69
CA SER A 221 6.50 -13.27 26.49
C SER A 221 5.59 -13.57 25.30
N ARG A 222 5.59 -14.81 24.78
CA ARG A 222 4.75 -15.17 23.62
C ARG A 222 3.25 -15.00 23.89
N ALA A 223 2.82 -14.90 25.15
CA ALA A 223 1.42 -14.71 25.54
C ALA A 223 1.02 -13.22 25.64
N ASN A 224 1.72 -12.43 26.45
CA ASN A 224 1.32 -11.05 26.78
C ASN A 224 1.92 -10.00 25.82
N ARG A 225 1.13 -8.95 25.51
CA ARG A 225 1.51 -7.78 24.69
C ARG A 225 1.35 -6.50 25.52
N PRO A 226 2.15 -6.32 26.59
CA PRO A 226 2.01 -5.16 27.46
C PRO A 226 2.22 -3.83 26.71
N GLY A 227 3.02 -3.80 25.64
CA GLY A 227 3.17 -2.62 24.79
C GLY A 227 1.87 -2.27 24.07
N LEU A 228 1.19 -3.26 23.48
CA LEU A 228 -0.11 -3.05 22.83
C LEU A 228 -1.20 -2.66 23.83
N ASP A 229 -1.26 -3.34 24.98
CA ASP A 229 -2.29 -3.07 25.99
C ASP A 229 -2.17 -1.62 26.49
N ASN A 230 -0.94 -1.18 26.82
CA ASN A 230 -0.65 0.21 27.19
C ASN A 230 -0.95 1.19 26.05
N CYS A 231 -0.70 0.80 24.80
CA CYS A 231 -1.03 1.63 23.64
C CYS A 231 -2.54 1.87 23.55
N ILE A 232 -3.33 0.78 23.61
CA ILE A 232 -4.79 0.86 23.55
C ILE A 232 -5.30 1.72 24.70
N ASP A 233 -4.79 1.53 25.92
CA ASP A 233 -5.18 2.33 27.08
C ASP A 233 -4.85 3.82 26.95
N TYR A 234 -3.75 4.15 26.29
CA TYR A 234 -3.31 5.53 26.09
C TYR A 234 -4.11 6.28 25.02
N LEU A 235 -4.62 5.57 24.01
CA LEU A 235 -5.36 6.17 22.89
C LEU A 235 -6.65 6.87 23.35
N ARG A 236 -6.92 8.01 22.72
CA ARG A 236 -8.07 8.88 22.93
C ARG A 236 -8.79 9.15 21.61
N ASP A 237 -9.92 9.84 21.70
CA ASP A 237 -10.69 10.28 20.55
C ASP A 237 -9.83 11.08 19.57
N HIS A 238 -10.00 10.80 18.28
CA HIS A 238 -9.23 11.35 17.16
C HIS A 238 -7.74 10.99 17.08
N ASP A 239 -7.20 10.16 17.99
CA ASP A 239 -5.82 9.69 17.88
C ASP A 239 -5.62 8.73 16.70
N GLU A 240 -4.40 8.64 16.18
CA GLU A 240 -4.04 7.80 15.05
C GLU A 240 -2.96 6.79 15.44
N LEU A 241 -3.28 5.50 15.36
CA LEU A 241 -2.32 4.41 15.57
C LEU A 241 -1.75 3.93 14.24
N TYR A 242 -0.44 4.02 14.10
CA TYR A 242 0.30 3.56 12.95
C TYR A 242 1.00 2.23 13.21
N VAL A 243 0.82 1.28 12.29
CA VAL A 243 1.43 -0.05 12.36
C VAL A 243 2.01 -0.42 11.01
N ALA A 244 3.18 -1.06 11.01
CA ALA A 244 3.85 -1.44 9.77
C ALA A 244 3.06 -2.46 8.93
N SER A 245 2.44 -3.45 9.58
CA SER A 245 1.61 -4.47 8.92
C SER A 245 0.64 -5.18 9.87
N ILE A 246 -0.40 -5.81 9.32
CA ILE A 246 -1.40 -6.57 10.09
C ILE A 246 -0.76 -7.65 10.97
N ASP A 247 0.22 -8.38 10.45
CA ASP A 247 0.91 -9.45 11.19
C ASP A 247 1.73 -8.91 12.38
N ARG A 248 1.99 -7.60 12.44
CA ARG A 248 2.66 -6.96 13.59
C ARG A 248 1.68 -6.60 14.69
N LEU A 249 0.45 -6.24 14.35
CA LEU A 249 -0.61 -5.94 15.32
C LEU A 249 -1.21 -7.20 15.93
N ALA A 250 -1.64 -8.14 15.08
CA ALA A 250 -2.53 -9.23 15.47
C ALA A 250 -1.96 -10.61 15.19
N ARG A 251 -2.42 -11.61 15.97
CA ARG A 251 -2.05 -13.02 15.81
C ARG A 251 -3.06 -13.81 15.00
N SER A 252 -4.30 -13.37 14.87
CA SER A 252 -5.36 -13.98 14.04
C SER A 252 -6.32 -12.90 13.54
N LEU A 253 -7.24 -13.25 12.62
CA LEU A 253 -8.31 -12.33 12.22
C LEU A 253 -9.18 -11.95 13.42
N VAL A 254 -9.55 -12.93 14.25
CA VAL A 254 -10.37 -12.69 15.46
C VAL A 254 -9.69 -11.70 16.40
N ASP A 255 -8.39 -11.87 16.63
CA ASP A 255 -7.57 -10.96 17.45
C ASP A 255 -7.49 -9.56 16.82
N LEU A 256 -7.28 -9.49 15.50
CA LEU A 256 -7.23 -8.24 14.75
C LEU A 256 -8.53 -7.44 14.88
N ARG A 257 -9.66 -8.10 14.65
CA ARG A 257 -10.98 -7.49 14.74
C ARG A 257 -11.23 -6.97 16.16
N GLY A 258 -10.94 -7.77 17.18
CA GLY A 258 -11.08 -7.35 18.57
C GLY A 258 -10.21 -6.15 18.94
N ILE A 259 -9.01 -6.03 18.37
CA ILE A 259 -8.13 -4.86 18.58
C ILE A 259 -8.68 -3.62 17.86
N ILE A 260 -9.09 -3.75 16.60
CA ILE A 260 -9.67 -2.64 15.83
C ILE A 260 -10.93 -2.11 16.52
N ASP A 261 -11.84 -3.01 16.92
CA ASP A 261 -13.09 -2.64 17.61
C ASP A 261 -12.82 -1.87 18.91
N GLN A 262 -11.79 -2.25 19.68
CA GLN A 262 -11.39 -1.54 20.90
C GLN A 262 -10.87 -0.13 20.60
N ILE A 263 -10.08 0.04 19.54
CA ILE A 263 -9.48 1.32 19.17
C ILE A 263 -10.53 2.26 18.59
N THR A 264 -11.37 1.78 17.67
CA THR A 264 -12.43 2.57 17.05
C THR A 264 -13.54 2.92 18.04
N ALA A 265 -13.83 2.06 19.03
CA ALA A 265 -14.75 2.39 20.12
C ALA A 265 -14.28 3.62 20.93
N LYS A 266 -12.97 3.82 21.05
CA LYS A 266 -12.38 5.02 21.68
C LYS A 266 -12.37 6.25 20.77
N GLY A 267 -12.77 6.12 19.50
CA GLY A 267 -12.74 7.19 18.51
C GLY A 267 -11.38 7.42 17.86
N ALA A 268 -10.42 6.52 18.10
CA ALA A 268 -9.12 6.52 17.44
C ALA A 268 -9.18 5.74 16.10
N SER A 269 -8.19 5.98 15.25
CA SER A 269 -8.01 5.29 13.96
C SER A 269 -6.77 4.40 13.96
N VAL A 270 -6.76 3.37 13.10
CA VAL A 270 -5.63 2.46 12.90
C VAL A 270 -5.22 2.45 11.44
N HIS A 271 -3.93 2.65 11.17
CA HIS A 271 -3.33 2.70 9.84
C HIS A 271 -2.29 1.60 9.65
N PHE A 272 -2.42 0.83 8.58
CA PHE A 272 -1.50 -0.23 8.17
C PHE A 272 -0.77 0.17 6.90
N PHE A 273 0.55 0.37 6.98
CA PHE A 273 1.34 0.81 5.82
C PHE A 273 1.47 -0.25 4.74
N LYS A 274 1.78 -1.50 5.09
CA LYS A 274 2.02 -2.56 4.10
C LYS A 274 0.76 -2.93 3.33
N GLU A 275 -0.39 -2.95 4.01
CA GLU A 275 -1.67 -3.28 3.41
C GLU A 275 -2.41 -2.04 2.86
N ASN A 276 -1.91 -0.83 3.15
CA ASN A 276 -2.53 0.46 2.82
C ASN A 276 -4.00 0.52 3.23
N LEU A 277 -4.26 0.18 4.51
CA LEU A 277 -5.59 0.14 5.09
C LEU A 277 -5.69 1.07 6.29
N THR A 278 -6.83 1.74 6.40
CA THR A 278 -7.16 2.60 7.53
C THR A 278 -8.52 2.20 8.07
N PHE A 279 -8.62 2.11 9.40
CA PHE A 279 -9.86 1.84 10.10
C PHE A 279 -10.12 2.98 11.07
N SER A 280 -11.27 3.65 10.97
CA SER A 280 -11.68 4.69 11.92
C SER A 280 -13.16 4.55 12.27
N LYS A 281 -13.61 5.31 13.27
CA LYS A 281 -15.01 5.34 13.69
C LYS A 281 -15.90 6.00 12.63
N GLU A 282 -15.42 7.02 11.91
CA GLU A 282 -16.16 7.66 10.81
C GLU A 282 -16.15 6.79 9.54
N THR A 283 -15.09 6.02 9.31
CA THR A 283 -14.94 5.13 8.16
C THR A 283 -15.40 3.71 8.51
N THR A 284 -16.70 3.56 8.82
CA THR A 284 -17.34 2.24 8.76
C THR A 284 -17.88 2.01 7.35
N ASP A 285 -17.01 2.00 6.34
CA ASP A 285 -17.39 1.56 5.00
C ASP A 285 -17.53 0.03 5.04
N PRO A 286 -18.68 -0.56 4.65
CA PRO A 286 -18.82 -2.00 4.47
C PRO A 286 -17.71 -2.64 3.62
N ARG A 287 -17.08 -1.88 2.73
CA ARG A 287 -15.93 -2.30 1.92
C ARG A 287 -14.68 -2.57 2.75
N ASP A 288 -14.39 -1.76 3.75
CA ASP A 288 -13.22 -1.94 4.62
C ASP A 288 -13.41 -3.13 5.55
N THR A 289 -14.65 -3.34 6.02
CA THR A 289 -15.02 -4.53 6.79
C THR A 289 -14.91 -5.81 5.95
N LEU A 290 -15.34 -5.77 4.69
CA LEU A 290 -15.18 -6.88 3.75
C LEU A 290 -13.70 -7.14 3.44
N MET A 291 -12.92 -6.09 3.19
CA MET A 291 -11.49 -6.21 2.91
C MET A 291 -10.72 -6.79 4.09
N LEU A 292 -11.04 -6.38 5.31
CA LEU A 292 -10.50 -6.95 6.55
C LEU A 292 -10.80 -8.45 6.65
N SER A 293 -12.05 -8.83 6.37
CA SER A 293 -12.51 -10.22 6.40
C SER A 293 -11.78 -11.08 5.35
N ILE A 294 -11.60 -10.55 4.14
CA ILE A 294 -10.86 -11.23 3.05
C ILE A 294 -9.38 -11.36 3.41
N LEU A 295 -8.74 -10.30 3.91
CA LEU A 295 -7.31 -10.32 4.23
C LEU A 295 -6.97 -11.25 5.37
N GLY A 296 -7.78 -11.28 6.44
CA GLY A 296 -7.52 -12.26 7.50
C GLY A 296 -7.87 -13.68 7.08
N SER A 297 -8.84 -13.89 6.20
CA SER A 297 -9.07 -15.22 5.59
C SER A 297 -7.84 -15.67 4.78
N PHE A 298 -7.22 -14.75 4.03
CA PHE A 298 -5.98 -15.02 3.29
C PHE A 298 -4.79 -15.30 4.21
N ALA A 299 -4.65 -14.55 5.30
CA ALA A 299 -3.58 -14.76 6.28
C ALA A 299 -3.73 -16.09 7.04
N GLU A 300 -4.97 -16.49 7.36
CA GLU A 300 -5.27 -17.80 7.94
C GLU A 300 -4.96 -18.93 6.95
N PHE A 301 -5.33 -18.75 5.69
CA PHE A 301 -5.00 -19.67 4.59
C PHE A 301 -3.49 -19.82 4.38
N GLU A 302 -2.73 -18.73 4.32
CA GLU A 302 -1.27 -18.79 4.19
C GLU A 302 -0.66 -19.55 5.37
N ARG A 303 -1.15 -19.30 6.58
CA ARG A 303 -0.68 -20.00 7.78
C ARG A 303 -1.05 -21.48 7.77
N SER A 304 -2.21 -21.87 7.25
CA SER A 304 -2.55 -23.29 7.12
C SER A 304 -1.62 -24.00 6.15
N ILE A 305 -1.31 -23.39 5.00
CA ILE A 305 -0.36 -23.93 4.00
C ILE A 305 1.06 -24.09 4.59
N ILE A 306 1.54 -23.10 5.36
CA ILE A 306 2.86 -23.21 6.02
C ILE A 306 2.88 -24.38 7.01
N ARG A 307 1.82 -24.53 7.82
CA ARG A 307 1.73 -25.64 8.79
C ARG A 307 1.63 -27.01 8.10
N GLU A 308 0.89 -27.09 7.01
CA GLU A 308 0.75 -28.31 6.21
C GLU A 308 2.11 -28.76 5.66
N ARG A 309 2.84 -27.86 4.99
CA ARG A 309 4.21 -28.12 4.51
C ARG A 309 5.17 -28.49 5.63
N GLN A 310 5.04 -27.84 6.80
CA GLN A 310 5.83 -28.20 7.97
C GLN A 310 5.51 -29.62 8.44
N ALA A 311 4.23 -29.99 8.50
CA ALA A 311 3.78 -31.31 8.90
C ALA A 311 4.27 -32.39 7.91
N GLU A 312 4.20 -32.12 6.60
CA GLU A 312 4.77 -32.98 5.55
C GLU A 312 6.28 -33.16 5.71
N GLY A 313 7.01 -32.05 5.93
CA GLY A 313 8.44 -32.08 6.19
C GLY A 313 8.80 -32.86 7.45
N ILE A 314 8.01 -32.72 8.51
CA ILE A 314 8.14 -33.52 9.74
C ILE A 314 7.88 -35.00 9.45
N ALA A 315 6.84 -35.34 8.68
CA ALA A 315 6.52 -36.71 8.33
C ALA A 315 7.63 -37.37 7.51
N LEU A 316 8.18 -36.67 6.51
CA LEU A 316 9.34 -37.10 5.73
C LEU A 316 10.58 -37.30 6.60
N ALA A 317 10.90 -36.34 7.48
CA ALA A 317 12.03 -36.44 8.39
C ALA A 317 11.85 -37.54 9.46
N LYS A 318 10.62 -37.85 9.89
CA LYS A 318 10.31 -39.01 10.73
C LYS A 318 10.53 -40.33 9.97
N LYS A 319 10.03 -40.45 8.73
CA LYS A 319 10.27 -41.62 7.87
C LYS A 319 11.77 -41.84 7.60
N ALA A 320 12.53 -40.76 7.41
CA ALA A 320 13.97 -40.80 7.23
C ALA A 320 14.77 -40.99 8.54
N GLY A 321 14.10 -41.17 9.69
CA GLY A 321 14.77 -41.42 10.98
C GLY A 321 15.59 -40.24 11.52
N LYS A 322 15.40 -39.00 11.02
CA LYS A 322 16.18 -37.83 11.48
C LYS A 322 15.86 -37.43 12.93
N TYR A 323 14.63 -37.67 13.39
CA TYR A 323 14.24 -37.36 14.77
C TYR A 323 14.73 -38.45 15.73
N LYS A 324 15.88 -38.23 16.36
CA LYS A 324 16.46 -39.11 17.40
C LYS A 324 15.98 -38.78 18.83
N GLY A 325 14.91 -38.00 18.95
CA GLY A 325 14.40 -37.50 20.23
C GLY A 325 15.35 -36.51 20.91
N ARG A 326 15.02 -36.13 22.15
CA ARG A 326 15.90 -35.31 22.99
C ARG A 326 17.14 -36.12 23.34
N LYS A 327 18.34 -35.57 23.09
CA LYS A 327 19.61 -36.20 23.51
C LYS A 327 19.53 -36.57 25.00
N ARG A 328 19.97 -37.78 25.36
CA ARG A 328 20.02 -38.22 26.75
C ARG A 328 20.85 -37.23 27.57
N ALA A 329 20.31 -36.83 28.71
CA ALA A 329 20.96 -35.86 29.60
C ALA A 329 22.15 -36.46 30.38
N ILE A 330 22.19 -37.78 30.52
CA ILE A 330 23.28 -38.53 31.17
C ILE A 330 23.87 -39.49 30.13
N SER A 331 25.19 -39.48 29.99
CA SER A 331 25.90 -40.44 29.14
C SER A 331 25.84 -41.86 29.73
N PRO A 332 26.01 -42.92 28.92
CA PRO A 332 26.05 -44.29 29.43
C PRO A 332 27.10 -44.49 30.54
N GLU A 333 28.29 -43.92 30.36
CA GLU A 333 29.36 -43.94 31.37
C GLU A 333 28.98 -43.18 32.65
N GLY A 334 28.34 -42.02 32.51
CA GLY A 334 27.85 -41.24 33.66
C GLY A 334 26.79 -41.99 34.46
N LEU A 335 25.94 -42.78 33.78
CA LEU A 335 24.93 -43.59 34.43
C LEU A 335 25.52 -44.80 35.16
N GLU A 336 26.51 -45.47 34.58
CA GLU A 336 27.25 -46.54 35.26
C GLU A 336 28.00 -46.04 36.49
N LYS A 337 28.65 -44.87 36.38
CA LYS A 337 29.29 -44.20 37.52
C LYS A 337 28.27 -43.86 38.60
N ALA A 338 27.09 -43.35 38.22
CA ALA A 338 26.00 -43.08 39.16
C ALA A 338 25.53 -44.35 39.88
N ARG A 339 25.38 -45.49 39.18
CA ARG A 339 24.97 -46.77 39.79
C ARG A 339 25.96 -47.26 40.84
N ARG A 340 27.26 -47.23 40.53
CA ARG A 340 28.30 -47.64 41.48
C ARG A 340 28.27 -46.78 42.75
N ARG A 341 28.11 -45.47 42.58
CA ARG A 341 28.00 -44.51 43.69
C ARG A 341 26.74 -44.74 44.54
N VAL A 342 25.60 -45.02 43.90
CA VAL A 342 24.37 -45.41 44.62
C VAL A 342 24.54 -46.73 45.38
N ALA A 343 25.21 -47.73 44.79
CA ALA A 343 25.48 -49.01 45.44
C ALA A 343 26.46 -48.87 46.62
N ALA A 344 27.36 -47.89 46.56
CA ALA A 344 28.25 -47.50 47.67
C ALA A 344 27.52 -46.71 48.79
N GLY A 345 26.20 -46.51 48.69
CA GLY A 345 25.39 -45.84 49.71
C GLY A 345 25.38 -44.31 49.62
N GLU A 346 25.94 -43.74 48.56
CA GLU A 346 26.05 -42.30 48.39
C GLU A 346 24.70 -41.67 48.01
N SER A 347 24.47 -40.43 48.49
CA SER A 347 23.21 -39.71 48.29
C SER A 347 22.94 -39.42 46.80
N LYS A 348 21.77 -39.84 46.31
CA LYS A 348 21.29 -39.53 44.94
C LYS A 348 21.19 -38.03 44.65
N VAL A 349 21.12 -37.18 45.67
CA VAL A 349 21.13 -35.72 45.51
C VAL A 349 22.52 -35.23 45.13
N SER A 350 23.54 -35.65 45.87
CA SER A 350 24.95 -35.31 45.59
C SER A 350 25.40 -35.86 44.24
N ILE A 351 25.00 -37.09 43.89
CA ILE A 351 25.32 -37.68 42.58
C ILE A 351 24.70 -36.87 41.42
N ALA A 352 23.49 -36.33 41.61
CA ALA A 352 22.81 -35.52 40.59
C ALA A 352 23.50 -34.18 40.37
N GLU A 353 23.94 -33.53 41.46
CA GLU A 353 24.70 -32.28 41.44
C GLU A 353 26.06 -32.47 40.75
N ASP A 354 26.79 -33.52 41.10
CA ASP A 354 28.10 -33.84 40.50
C ASP A 354 28.00 -34.15 38.99
N LEU A 355 26.88 -34.70 38.55
CA LEU A 355 26.60 -35.00 37.14
C LEU A 355 25.97 -33.81 36.40
N GLY A 356 25.69 -32.69 37.08
CA GLY A 356 25.08 -31.51 36.48
C GLY A 356 23.66 -31.75 35.96
N VAL A 357 22.93 -32.71 36.53
CA VAL A 357 21.58 -33.09 36.09
C VAL A 357 20.55 -32.92 37.21
N GLY A 358 19.32 -32.57 36.85
CA GLY A 358 18.24 -32.50 37.83
C GLY A 358 17.98 -33.86 38.49
N ARG A 359 17.64 -33.86 39.79
CA ARG A 359 17.32 -35.07 40.57
C ARG A 359 16.33 -36.00 39.84
N ALA A 360 15.23 -35.45 39.33
CA ALA A 360 14.23 -36.21 38.57
C ALA A 360 14.81 -36.90 37.32
N THR A 361 15.79 -36.28 36.66
CA THR A 361 16.50 -36.86 35.50
C THR A 361 17.35 -38.05 35.92
N LEU A 362 18.06 -37.96 37.05
CA LEU A 362 18.87 -39.06 37.59
C LEU A 362 17.99 -40.25 37.99
N TYR A 363 16.91 -40.00 38.74
CA TYR A 363 15.96 -41.06 39.14
C TYR A 363 15.35 -41.76 37.93
N ARG A 364 14.91 -41.01 36.91
CA ARG A 364 14.34 -41.59 35.69
C ARG A 364 15.38 -42.38 34.88
N ALA A 365 16.63 -41.92 34.85
CA ALA A 365 17.71 -42.63 34.17
C ALA A 365 18.08 -43.95 34.86
N LEU A 366 18.05 -43.98 36.21
CA LEU A 366 18.27 -45.20 36.98
C LEU A 366 17.12 -46.20 36.84
N ALA A 367 15.88 -45.72 36.65
CA ALA A 367 14.69 -46.56 36.51
C ALA A 367 14.44 -47.13 35.10
N GLN A 368 14.97 -46.52 34.03
CA GLN A 368 14.68 -46.89 32.62
C GLN A 368 15.40 -48.15 32.09
N GLN A 369 16.04 -48.95 32.95
CA GLN A 369 16.69 -50.21 32.59
C GLN A 369 16.35 -51.35 33.57
N GLY A 370 15.09 -51.38 34.03
CA GLY A 370 14.46 -52.56 34.62
C GLY A 370 13.62 -53.28 33.57
#